data_AF-G0LH57-F1
#
_entry.id   AF-G0LH57-F1
#
_cell.length_a   1.000
_cell.length_b   1.000
_cell.length_c   1.000
_cell.angle_alpha   90.00
_cell.angle_beta   90.00
_cell.angle_gamma   90.00
#
_symmetry.space_group_name_H-M   'P 1'
#
loop_
_entity.id
_entity.type
_entity.pdbx_description
1 polymer ?
#
loop_
_entity_poly.entity_id
_entity_poly.type
_entity_poly.pdbx_seq_one_letter_code
_entity_poly.pdbx_strand_id
1 'polypeptide(L)'
;MTHQSSPAEQAAALVTNPNLYDSLVDEYDTELEFYSTLRNDAQKSLETFEEYVRLRSVFLNRGPTEAIRSRIEDRLDRSLKNMVLNKSPRGRAYAVDTLTELEGRRQTFMRLNVEVPRLMTVVQTTIEHLYDDVSSPTDVRQPCESLLEATPANQRGAIEYLSRVRLTEQLLASDSPQSDINTVALQYLENISFPNVDTEMTAAEYQRAAEERSPTDPDKQRLYEAALHADPSSARVSDYLYFTASNLIEDYRHGGDNITRAELIVAQRQLQAVAHINPETWDQTKQAYAESYRHIADAIEAGGGRWFSTHASNLPPEWWSVAEAYVKAAQAIDAVDMVRAIKYLSKSVRHAAHATDDWKIRKHLHRTAWATFDRFDSTGVAENPEQSRSVEEIETAIAGTRSVHQCRECEASAHVAFEAGDYETVHTASDRAQSAAEQSPQEYIHFRELEAIETIATARQAEQRGEYETALKQYQQFDSEESHLQSGAAYHAQLCEIKQAVNNDRHNDALRIAHQEFNSESIIVIATEASCGVLRTDFDDSSELTVTDQFLSINTDAVSTLSVILRLLQTGGTTTQLLQQQAAACLQNL
;
A
#
# COMPACT_ATOMS: atom_id res chain seq x y z
N MET A 1 19.94 -6.51 54.58
CA MET A 1 19.27 -7.26 53.51
C MET A 1 17.90 -6.64 53.33
N THR A 2 17.83 -5.56 52.55
CA THR A 2 16.57 -4.93 52.14
C THR A 2 15.94 -5.83 51.09
N HIS A 3 14.75 -6.36 51.35
CA HIS A 3 13.95 -7.00 50.32
C HIS A 3 13.68 -5.93 49.25
N GLN A 4 14.30 -6.03 48.08
CA GLN A 4 13.89 -5.26 46.92
C GLN A 4 12.44 -5.67 46.62
N SER A 5 11.52 -4.73 46.80
CA SER A 5 10.13 -4.89 46.41
C SER A 5 10.07 -5.14 44.92
N SER A 6 9.20 -6.06 44.49
CA SER A 6 9.00 -6.32 43.06
C SER A 6 8.46 -5.08 42.35
N PRO A 7 8.67 -4.91 41.03
CA PRO A 7 8.10 -3.78 40.29
C PRO A 7 6.58 -3.60 40.45
N ALA A 8 5.84 -4.70 40.60
CA ALA A 8 4.42 -4.67 40.90
C ALA A 8 4.13 -4.05 42.29
N GLU A 9 4.86 -4.46 43.33
CA GLU A 9 4.72 -3.88 44.67
C GLU A 9 5.14 -2.40 44.71
N GLN A 10 6.19 -2.04 43.97
CA GLN A 10 6.61 -0.64 43.80
C GLN A 10 5.52 0.20 43.13
N ALA A 11 4.85 -0.31 42.10
CA ALA A 11 3.73 0.38 41.45
C ALA A 11 2.56 0.63 42.43
N ALA A 12 2.17 -0.37 43.23
CA ALA A 12 1.12 -0.21 44.23
C ALA A 12 1.51 0.79 45.35
N ALA A 13 2.79 0.76 45.77
CA ALA A 13 3.32 1.71 46.73
C ALA A 13 3.28 3.16 46.21
N LEU A 14 3.64 3.39 44.93
CA LEU A 14 3.57 4.72 44.31
C LEU A 14 2.15 5.27 44.20
N VAL A 15 1.18 4.40 43.86
CA VAL A 15 -0.23 4.81 43.80
C VAL A 15 -0.72 5.26 45.17
N THR A 16 -0.31 4.56 46.22
CA THR A 16 -0.67 4.87 47.62
C THR A 16 0.05 6.11 48.14
N ASN A 17 1.36 6.21 47.91
CA ASN A 17 2.22 7.30 48.36
C ASN A 17 3.15 7.79 47.24
N PRO A 18 2.72 8.80 46.45
CA PRO A 18 3.53 9.36 45.36
C PRO A 18 4.87 9.97 45.80
N ASN A 19 5.06 10.27 47.09
CA ASN A 19 6.33 10.80 47.61
C ASN A 19 7.48 9.79 47.58
N LEU A 20 7.20 8.50 47.31
CA LEU A 20 8.21 7.47 47.17
C LEU A 20 8.91 7.49 45.79
N TYR A 21 8.48 8.36 44.87
CA TYR A 21 9.02 8.40 43.50
C TYR A 21 10.54 8.56 43.47
N ASP A 22 11.07 9.62 44.09
CA ASP A 22 12.50 9.94 44.05
C ASP A 22 13.33 8.80 44.66
N SER A 23 12.84 8.15 45.71
CA SER A 23 13.55 7.03 46.34
C SER A 23 13.54 5.75 45.51
N LEU A 24 12.50 5.52 44.72
CA LEU A 24 12.35 4.29 43.93
C LEU A 24 13.00 4.40 42.54
N VAL A 25 13.02 5.60 41.96
CA VAL A 25 13.62 5.83 40.63
C VAL A 25 15.14 5.67 40.65
N ASP A 26 15.78 5.98 41.77
CA ASP A 26 17.23 5.80 42.00
C ASP A 26 17.67 4.32 41.90
N GLU A 27 16.75 3.36 41.95
CA GLU A 27 17.03 1.93 41.74
C GLU A 27 17.15 1.52 40.26
N TYR A 28 16.90 2.44 39.32
CA TYR A 28 16.86 2.20 37.87
C TYR A 28 17.86 3.10 37.14
N ASP A 29 18.36 2.67 35.98
CA ASP A 29 19.36 3.43 35.22
C ASP A 29 18.76 4.72 34.63
N THR A 30 17.46 4.71 34.30
CA THR A 30 16.74 5.88 33.80
C THR A 30 15.30 5.96 34.31
N GLU A 31 14.75 7.16 34.42
CA GLU A 31 13.34 7.36 34.76
C GLU A 31 12.36 6.75 33.73
N LEU A 32 12.79 6.65 32.47
CA LEU A 32 11.98 6.02 31.40
C LEU A 32 11.97 4.50 31.51
N GLU A 33 13.07 3.90 31.95
CA GLU A 33 13.12 2.49 32.31
C GLU A 33 12.22 2.22 33.50
N PHE A 34 12.34 3.01 34.58
CA PHE A 34 11.48 2.93 35.76
C PHE A 34 10.00 2.96 35.40
N TYR A 35 9.57 3.97 34.62
CA TYR A 35 8.21 4.06 34.09
C TYR A 35 7.81 2.80 33.31
N SER A 36 8.66 2.32 32.41
CA SER A 36 8.34 1.19 31.54
C SER A 36 8.17 -0.11 32.32
N THR A 37 9.07 -0.36 33.27
CA THR A 37 9.09 -1.56 34.11
C THR A 37 7.86 -1.61 35.01
N LEU A 38 7.60 -0.54 35.78
CA LEU A 38 6.43 -0.50 36.66
C LEU A 38 5.12 -0.55 35.88
N ARG A 39 5.01 0.16 34.75
CA ARG A 39 3.82 0.10 33.88
C ARG A 39 3.56 -1.30 33.33
N ASN A 40 4.60 -2.07 33.00
CA ASN A 40 4.47 -3.40 32.43
C ASN A 40 4.04 -4.46 33.45
N ASP A 41 4.32 -4.24 34.74
CA ASP A 41 3.97 -5.15 35.82
C ASP A 41 2.79 -4.68 36.68
N ALA A 42 2.32 -3.44 36.50
CA ALA A 42 1.25 -2.82 37.27
C ALA A 42 -0.01 -3.69 37.43
N GLN A 43 -0.41 -4.43 36.39
CA GLN A 43 -1.60 -5.30 36.44
C GLN A 43 -1.50 -6.46 37.43
N LYS A 44 -0.30 -6.78 37.95
CA LYS A 44 -0.11 -7.83 38.96
C LYS A 44 -0.49 -7.37 40.38
N SER A 45 -0.60 -6.06 40.61
CA SER A 45 -0.80 -5.47 41.94
C SER A 45 -1.83 -4.36 42.00
N LEU A 46 -2.16 -3.70 40.88
CA LEU A 46 -3.21 -2.69 40.80
C LEU A 46 -4.52 -3.35 40.38
N GLU A 47 -5.44 -3.49 41.33
CA GLU A 47 -6.71 -4.21 41.18
C GLU A 47 -7.73 -3.43 40.35
N THR A 48 -7.64 -2.10 40.33
CA THR A 48 -8.58 -1.23 39.62
C THR A 48 -7.92 -0.45 38.48
N PHE A 49 -8.72 -0.10 37.48
CA PHE A 49 -8.27 0.73 36.38
C PHE A 49 -7.94 2.17 36.84
N GLU A 50 -8.66 2.68 37.84
CA GLU A 50 -8.42 3.98 38.43
C GLU A 50 -7.03 4.05 39.07
N GLU A 51 -6.59 2.99 39.75
CA GLU A 51 -5.22 2.88 40.27
C GLU A 51 -4.21 2.85 39.12
N TYR A 52 -4.50 2.11 38.06
CA TYR A 52 -3.66 2.03 36.87
C TYR A 52 -3.49 3.39 36.15
N VAL A 53 -4.54 4.22 36.12
CA VAL A 53 -4.45 5.61 35.61
C VAL A 53 -3.76 6.52 36.61
N ARG A 54 -4.02 6.36 37.91
CA ARG A 54 -3.37 7.13 38.97
C ARG A 54 -1.86 6.94 38.97
N LEU A 55 -1.37 5.72 38.71
CA LEU A 55 0.05 5.46 38.53
C LEU A 55 0.66 6.36 37.43
N ARG A 56 -0.02 6.50 36.29
CA ARG A 56 0.44 7.39 35.20
C ARG A 56 0.42 8.84 35.57
N SER A 57 -0.58 9.27 36.35
CA SER A 57 -0.62 10.64 36.87
C SER A 57 0.61 10.93 37.75
N VAL A 58 1.04 9.99 38.59
CA VAL A 58 2.28 10.13 39.38
C VAL A 58 3.48 10.33 38.46
N PHE A 59 3.63 9.47 37.45
CA PHE A 59 4.72 9.55 36.48
C PHE A 59 4.72 10.84 35.66
N LEU A 60 3.56 11.32 35.22
CA LEU A 60 3.44 12.59 34.49
C LEU A 60 3.79 13.80 35.37
N ASN A 61 3.48 13.74 36.66
CA ASN A 61 3.72 14.83 37.59
C ASN A 61 5.15 14.90 38.13
N ARG A 62 5.87 13.77 38.18
CA ARG A 62 7.19 13.68 38.84
C ARG A 62 8.34 13.26 37.93
N GLY A 63 8.05 12.49 36.89
CA GLY A 63 9.05 12.01 35.95
C GLY A 63 9.22 12.93 34.74
N PRO A 64 9.86 12.43 33.67
CA PRO A 64 10.07 13.19 32.44
C PRO A 64 8.74 13.31 31.68
N THR A 65 7.94 14.31 32.06
CA THR A 65 6.53 14.49 31.66
C THR A 65 6.31 14.33 30.16
N GLU A 66 7.10 15.02 29.33
CA GLU A 66 6.89 15.03 27.87
C GLU A 66 7.14 13.66 27.25
N ALA A 67 8.23 12.98 27.65
CA ALA A 67 8.56 11.66 27.14
C ALA A 67 7.56 10.59 27.62
N ILE A 68 7.00 10.74 28.82
CA ILE A 68 5.96 9.84 29.34
C ILE A 68 4.61 10.12 28.66
N ARG A 69 4.25 11.38 28.46
CA ARG A 69 3.05 11.81 27.72
C ARG A 69 3.04 11.19 26.33
N SER A 70 4.09 11.43 25.54
CA SER A 70 4.23 10.86 24.18
C SER A 70 4.04 9.33 24.20
N ARG A 71 4.70 8.62 25.13
CA ARG A 71 4.54 7.14 25.25
C ARG A 71 3.13 6.68 25.63
N ILE A 72 2.36 7.50 26.36
CA ILE A 72 0.96 7.21 26.68
C ILE A 72 0.13 7.40 25.42
N GLU A 73 0.25 8.56 24.77
CA GLU A 73 -0.50 8.96 23.57
C GLU A 73 -0.29 7.95 22.43
N ASP A 74 0.96 7.61 22.11
CA ASP A 74 1.34 6.65 21.06
C ASP A 74 0.73 5.25 21.22
N ARG A 75 0.32 4.89 22.44
CA ARG A 75 -0.12 3.52 22.77
C ARG A 75 -1.56 3.47 23.28
N LEU A 76 -2.23 4.61 23.40
CA LEU A 76 -3.50 4.69 24.09
C LEU A 76 -4.60 3.97 23.32
N ASP A 77 -4.68 4.18 22.01
CA ASP A 77 -5.63 3.47 21.14
C ASP A 77 -5.48 1.94 21.24
N ARG A 78 -4.25 1.44 21.04
CA ARG A 78 -3.93 0.01 21.22
C ARG A 78 -4.28 -0.51 22.62
N SER A 79 -4.10 0.31 23.66
CA SER A 79 -4.43 -0.07 25.03
C SER A 79 -5.95 -0.22 25.21
N LEU A 80 -6.75 0.75 24.73
CA LEU A 80 -8.20 0.75 24.84
C LEU A 80 -8.81 -0.41 24.03
N LYS A 81 -8.36 -0.59 22.78
CA LYS A 81 -8.72 -1.76 21.96
C LYS A 81 -8.45 -3.08 22.69
N ASN A 82 -7.27 -3.24 23.29
CA ASN A 82 -6.90 -4.47 23.96
C ASN A 82 -7.71 -4.75 25.24
N MET A 83 -8.31 -3.74 25.86
CA MET A 83 -9.25 -3.90 26.98
C MET A 83 -10.58 -4.49 26.52
N VAL A 84 -11.02 -4.15 25.30
CA VAL A 84 -12.19 -4.78 24.67
C VAL A 84 -11.86 -6.20 24.21
N LEU A 85 -10.75 -6.40 23.51
CA LEU A 85 -10.40 -7.70 22.93
C LEU A 85 -9.84 -8.71 23.92
N ASN A 86 -9.48 -8.31 25.14
CA ASN A 86 -8.83 -9.18 26.14
C ASN A 86 -7.49 -9.83 25.68
N LYS A 87 -6.83 -9.25 24.68
CA LYS A 87 -5.64 -9.83 24.01
C LYS A 87 -4.29 -9.53 24.68
N SER A 88 -4.26 -8.71 25.74
CA SER A 88 -3.02 -8.41 26.49
C SER A 88 -3.20 -8.63 28.00
N PRO A 89 -2.12 -8.83 28.79
CA PRO A 89 -2.23 -8.95 30.25
C PRO A 89 -2.98 -7.76 30.88
N ARG A 90 -2.70 -6.54 30.40
CA ARG A 90 -3.39 -5.32 30.86
C ARG A 90 -4.83 -5.24 30.35
N GLY A 91 -5.06 -5.71 29.13
CA GLY A 91 -6.40 -5.82 28.56
C GLY A 91 -7.31 -6.71 29.39
N ARG A 92 -6.81 -7.89 29.80
CA ARG A 92 -7.54 -8.82 30.67
C ARG A 92 -7.77 -8.31 32.08
N ALA A 93 -6.78 -7.63 32.66
CA ALA A 93 -6.90 -7.08 34.01
C ALA A 93 -7.91 -5.93 34.10
N TYR A 94 -8.07 -5.17 33.01
CA TYR A 94 -8.94 -3.99 32.95
C TYR A 94 -9.91 -4.10 31.79
N ALA A 95 -10.57 -5.25 31.67
CA ALA A 95 -11.50 -5.54 30.59
C ALA A 95 -12.64 -4.51 30.51
N VAL A 96 -13.19 -4.38 29.31
CA VAL A 96 -14.31 -3.51 28.99
C VAL A 96 -15.31 -4.32 28.18
N ASP A 97 -16.54 -4.36 28.65
CA ASP A 97 -17.59 -5.15 28.02
C ASP A 97 -18.59 -4.27 27.25
N THR A 98 -18.74 -2.99 27.63
CA THR A 98 -19.70 -2.07 27.00
C THR A 98 -19.07 -0.79 26.42
N LEU A 99 -19.73 -0.14 25.45
CA LEU A 99 -19.32 1.17 24.94
C LEU A 99 -19.31 2.26 26.03
N THR A 100 -20.21 2.17 27.01
CA THR A 100 -20.27 3.11 28.15
C THR A 100 -19.02 3.00 29.01
N GLU A 101 -18.59 1.77 29.31
CA GLU A 101 -17.34 1.53 30.03
C GLU A 101 -16.13 2.00 29.21
N LEU A 102 -16.10 1.73 27.90
CA LEU A 102 -15.02 2.17 27.01
C LEU A 102 -14.88 3.68 27.01
N GLU A 103 -15.99 4.40 26.88
CA GLU A 103 -16.02 5.86 27.00
C GLU A 103 -15.58 6.32 28.39
N GLY A 104 -15.99 5.61 29.45
CA GLY A 104 -15.53 5.86 30.82
C GLY A 104 -14.00 5.73 30.96
N ARG A 105 -13.39 4.70 30.36
CA ARG A 105 -11.92 4.53 30.33
C ARG A 105 -11.27 5.69 29.59
N ARG A 106 -11.80 6.05 28.42
CA ARG A 106 -11.34 7.15 27.57
C ARG A 106 -11.35 8.48 28.33
N GLN A 107 -12.48 8.81 28.97
CA GLN A 107 -12.65 10.04 29.78
C GLN A 107 -11.72 10.07 30.99
N THR A 108 -11.43 8.91 31.59
CA THR A 108 -10.50 8.82 32.71
C THR A 108 -9.06 9.09 32.27
N PHE A 109 -8.66 8.64 31.07
CA PHE A 109 -7.38 9.04 30.47
C PHE A 109 -7.32 10.53 30.12
N MET A 110 -8.42 11.14 29.65
CA MET A 110 -8.45 12.58 29.34
C MET A 110 -8.10 13.45 30.56
N ARG A 111 -8.38 12.98 31.78
CA ARG A 111 -8.00 13.67 33.03
C ARG A 111 -6.48 13.77 33.25
N LEU A 112 -5.68 13.00 32.52
CA LEU A 112 -4.22 13.09 32.54
C LEU A 112 -3.66 14.24 31.69
N ASN A 113 -4.52 15.00 30.99
CA ASN A 113 -4.10 16.03 30.04
C ASN A 113 -3.14 15.51 28.96
N VAL A 114 -3.54 14.36 28.38
CA VAL A 114 -2.92 13.73 27.22
C VAL A 114 -3.92 13.74 26.07
N GLU A 115 -3.44 13.64 24.84
CA GLU A 115 -4.30 13.40 23.68
C GLU A 115 -4.94 12.02 23.78
N VAL A 116 -6.26 11.97 23.61
CA VAL A 116 -7.04 10.74 23.71
C VAL A 116 -7.81 10.52 22.42
N PRO A 117 -7.70 9.33 21.78
CA PRO A 117 -8.45 9.04 20.56
C PRO A 117 -9.95 9.22 20.78
N ARG A 118 -10.69 9.51 19.72
CA ARG A 118 -12.15 9.55 19.76
C ARG A 118 -12.69 8.13 19.95
N LEU A 119 -13.89 7.99 20.53
CA LEU A 119 -14.52 6.67 20.71
C LEU A 119 -14.67 5.93 19.37
N MET A 120 -15.08 6.64 18.31
CA MET A 120 -15.16 6.10 16.95
C MET A 120 -13.85 5.44 16.50
N THR A 121 -12.72 6.11 16.70
CA THR A 121 -11.40 5.60 16.32
C THR A 121 -11.08 4.28 17.02
N VAL A 122 -11.35 4.20 18.32
CA VAL A 122 -11.12 2.96 19.11
C VAL A 122 -12.03 1.83 18.63
N VAL A 123 -13.29 2.14 18.30
CA VAL A 123 -14.26 1.17 17.76
C VAL A 123 -13.81 0.66 16.40
N GLN A 124 -13.45 1.53 15.45
CA GLN A 124 -12.94 1.15 14.12
C GLN A 124 -11.69 0.25 14.25
N THR A 125 -10.74 0.63 15.11
CA THR A 125 -9.53 -0.14 15.41
C THR A 125 -9.87 -1.52 15.98
N THR A 126 -10.88 -1.60 16.85
CA THR A 126 -11.35 -2.87 17.42
C THR A 126 -11.97 -3.75 16.35
N ILE A 127 -12.82 -3.20 15.48
CA ILE A 127 -13.45 -3.92 14.38
C ILE A 127 -12.40 -4.44 13.37
N GLU A 128 -11.42 -3.62 12.98
CA GLU A 128 -10.32 -4.05 12.10
C GLU A 128 -9.65 -5.33 12.64
N HIS A 129 -9.29 -5.32 13.93
CA HIS A 129 -8.63 -6.45 14.58
C HIS A 129 -9.54 -7.67 14.82
N LEU A 130 -10.86 -7.47 14.92
CA LEU A 130 -11.79 -8.59 14.98
C LEU A 130 -11.86 -9.33 13.64
N TYR A 131 -11.75 -8.62 12.51
CA TYR A 131 -11.70 -9.28 11.21
C TYR A 131 -10.35 -9.93 10.90
N ASP A 132 -9.24 -9.37 11.40
CA ASP A 132 -7.91 -9.95 11.18
C ASP A 132 -7.65 -11.24 11.96
N ASP A 133 -8.09 -11.29 13.22
CA ASP A 133 -7.73 -12.39 14.14
C ASP A 133 -8.69 -13.60 14.06
N VAL A 134 -9.68 -13.56 13.17
CA VAL A 134 -10.82 -14.49 13.21
C VAL A 134 -11.03 -15.18 11.86
N SER A 135 -11.09 -16.51 11.89
CA SER A 135 -11.36 -17.33 10.70
C SER A 135 -12.86 -17.49 10.40
N SER A 136 -13.77 -17.10 11.32
CA SER A 136 -15.22 -17.29 11.23
C SER A 136 -16.04 -16.04 11.63
N PRO A 137 -17.03 -15.61 10.83
CA PRO A 137 -17.87 -14.44 11.14
C PRO A 137 -18.59 -14.44 12.51
N THR A 138 -18.80 -15.61 13.12
CA THR A 138 -19.51 -15.71 14.41
C THR A 138 -18.78 -15.00 15.55
N ASP A 139 -17.44 -14.92 15.51
CA ASP A 139 -16.68 -14.33 16.61
C ASP A 139 -16.66 -12.79 16.58
N VAL A 140 -17.15 -12.15 15.51
CA VAL A 140 -17.32 -10.68 15.43
C VAL A 140 -18.64 -10.24 16.08
N ARG A 141 -19.70 -11.05 15.98
CA ARG A 141 -21.05 -10.70 16.50
C ARG A 141 -21.08 -10.51 18.00
N GLN A 142 -20.50 -11.45 18.75
CA GLN A 142 -20.55 -11.43 20.22
C GLN A 142 -19.89 -10.17 20.81
N PRO A 143 -18.67 -9.77 20.41
CA PRO A 143 -18.08 -8.50 20.84
C PRO A 143 -18.96 -7.29 20.51
N CYS A 144 -19.56 -7.23 19.31
CA CYS A 144 -20.46 -6.15 18.94
C CYS A 144 -21.73 -6.12 19.81
N GLU A 145 -22.31 -7.28 20.10
CA GLU A 145 -23.48 -7.41 20.98
C GLU A 145 -23.17 -6.93 22.40
N SER A 146 -22.10 -7.43 23.02
CA SER A 146 -21.69 -7.02 24.37
C SER A 146 -21.43 -5.52 24.46
N LEU A 147 -20.69 -4.97 23.48
CA LEU A 147 -20.38 -3.54 23.44
C LEU A 147 -21.65 -2.66 23.35
N LEU A 148 -22.71 -3.13 22.70
CA LEU A 148 -23.98 -2.40 22.55
C LEU A 148 -24.93 -2.55 23.74
N GLU A 149 -24.66 -3.41 24.73
CA GLU A 149 -25.53 -3.60 25.91
C GLU A 149 -25.73 -2.30 26.72
N ALA A 150 -24.74 -1.41 26.72
CA ALA A 150 -24.85 -0.09 27.32
C ALA A 150 -24.08 0.97 26.50
N THR A 151 -24.80 1.96 25.97
CA THR A 151 -24.25 2.98 25.08
C THR A 151 -24.13 4.36 25.73
N PRO A 152 -23.02 5.10 25.51
CA PRO A 152 -22.83 6.41 26.11
C PRO A 152 -23.61 7.51 25.38
N ALA A 153 -24.15 8.47 26.13
CA ALA A 153 -24.81 9.64 25.55
C ALA A 153 -23.84 10.47 24.69
N ASN A 154 -24.35 11.09 23.62
CA ASN A 154 -23.61 11.98 22.71
C ASN A 154 -22.50 11.33 21.87
N GLN A 155 -22.46 9.99 21.77
CA GLN A 155 -21.49 9.27 20.93
C GLN A 155 -22.16 8.54 19.75
N ARG A 156 -23.20 9.16 19.16
CA ARG A 156 -24.05 8.53 18.13
C ARG A 156 -23.27 7.87 17.00
N GLY A 157 -22.22 8.51 16.49
CA GLY A 157 -21.43 7.96 15.38
C GLY A 157 -20.83 6.59 15.68
N ALA A 158 -20.19 6.42 16.85
CA ALA A 158 -19.58 5.15 17.23
C ALA A 158 -20.64 4.05 17.47
N ILE A 159 -21.79 4.42 18.05
CA ILE A 159 -22.90 3.51 18.31
C ILE A 159 -23.54 3.06 17.00
N GLU A 160 -23.77 4.00 16.07
CA GLU A 160 -24.32 3.77 14.73
C GLU A 160 -23.41 2.82 13.94
N TYR A 161 -22.12 3.15 13.84
CA TYR A 161 -21.14 2.29 13.17
C TYR A 161 -21.16 0.86 13.71
N LEU A 162 -21.09 0.68 15.04
CA LEU A 162 -21.09 -0.64 15.66
C LEU A 162 -22.43 -1.38 15.48
N SER A 163 -23.56 -0.67 15.59
CA SER A 163 -24.89 -1.22 15.35
C SER A 163 -25.06 -1.68 13.91
N ARG A 164 -24.48 -0.95 12.96
CA ARG A 164 -24.46 -1.30 11.53
C ARG A 164 -23.58 -2.51 11.25
N VAL A 165 -22.42 -2.63 11.90
CA VAL A 165 -21.60 -3.86 11.83
C VAL A 165 -22.41 -5.05 12.36
N ARG A 166 -23.03 -4.92 13.54
CA ARG A 166 -23.87 -5.98 14.11
C ARG A 166 -25.03 -6.39 13.19
N LEU A 167 -25.79 -5.42 12.67
CA LEU A 167 -26.87 -5.63 11.69
C LEU A 167 -26.36 -6.45 10.49
N THR A 168 -25.23 -6.05 9.92
CA THR A 168 -24.60 -6.70 8.77
C THR A 168 -24.23 -8.15 9.09
N GLU A 169 -23.55 -8.38 10.20
CA GLU A 169 -23.09 -9.72 10.61
C GLU A 169 -24.25 -10.65 11.00
N GLN A 170 -25.32 -10.13 11.60
CA GLN A 170 -26.52 -10.91 11.91
C GLN A 170 -27.26 -11.35 10.63
N LEU A 171 -27.35 -10.48 9.62
CA LEU A 171 -27.92 -10.84 8.33
C LEU A 171 -27.10 -11.92 7.60
N LEU A 172 -25.77 -11.79 7.63
CA LEU A 172 -24.87 -12.76 6.99
C LEU A 172 -24.85 -14.12 7.68
N ALA A 173 -25.09 -14.16 8.99
CA ALA A 173 -25.17 -15.39 9.76
C ALA A 173 -26.55 -16.07 9.70
N SER A 174 -27.57 -15.40 9.14
CA SER A 174 -28.92 -15.95 9.03
C SER A 174 -29.02 -16.94 7.87
N ASP A 175 -29.60 -18.11 8.14
CA ASP A 175 -29.99 -19.10 7.12
C ASP A 175 -31.20 -18.62 6.29
N SER A 176 -31.97 -17.68 6.82
CA SER A 176 -33.18 -17.12 6.21
C SER A 176 -33.21 -15.59 6.35
N PRO A 177 -32.27 -14.86 5.72
CA PRO A 177 -32.06 -13.43 5.95
C PRO A 177 -33.32 -12.60 5.69
N GLN A 178 -34.11 -12.96 4.68
CA GLN A 178 -35.36 -12.27 4.35
C GLN A 178 -36.45 -12.42 5.42
N SER A 179 -36.43 -13.52 6.19
CA SER A 179 -37.38 -13.72 7.31
C SER A 179 -36.93 -12.97 8.57
N ASP A 180 -35.62 -12.88 8.79
CA ASP A 180 -35.05 -12.31 10.01
C ASP A 180 -34.84 -10.79 9.93
N ILE A 181 -34.79 -10.23 8.72
CA ILE A 181 -34.41 -8.83 8.47
C ILE A 181 -35.20 -7.81 9.28
N ASN A 182 -36.51 -8.01 9.47
CA ASN A 182 -37.32 -7.08 10.26
C ASN A 182 -36.91 -7.11 11.74
N THR A 183 -36.62 -8.30 12.29
CA THR A 183 -36.15 -8.43 13.68
C THR A 183 -34.77 -7.80 13.85
N VAL A 184 -33.85 -8.05 12.91
CA VAL A 184 -32.50 -7.48 12.94
C VAL A 184 -32.54 -5.95 12.77
N ALA A 185 -33.39 -5.44 11.88
CA ALA A 185 -33.60 -4.00 11.72
C ALA A 185 -34.15 -3.34 12.98
N LEU A 186 -35.12 -3.96 13.66
CA LEU A 186 -35.63 -3.44 14.93
C LEU A 186 -34.55 -3.38 16.01
N GLN A 187 -33.68 -4.39 16.10
CA GLN A 187 -32.54 -4.39 17.03
C GLN A 187 -31.50 -3.30 16.72
N TYR A 188 -31.32 -2.95 15.44
CA TYR A 188 -30.53 -1.78 15.05
C TYR A 188 -31.20 -0.49 15.57
N LEU A 189 -32.51 -0.33 15.34
CA LEU A 189 -33.25 0.87 15.71
C LEU A 189 -33.41 1.06 17.23
N GLU A 190 -33.35 -0.01 18.03
CA GLU A 190 -33.34 0.07 19.50
C GLU A 190 -32.13 0.83 20.04
N ASN A 191 -30.99 0.76 19.35
CA ASN A 191 -29.73 1.37 19.78
C ASN A 191 -29.50 2.77 19.24
N ILE A 192 -30.21 3.14 18.17
CA ILE A 192 -29.94 4.34 17.38
C ILE A 192 -31.12 5.29 17.46
N SER A 193 -30.86 6.53 17.87
CA SER A 193 -31.88 7.59 17.81
C SER A 193 -32.14 8.01 16.36
N PHE A 194 -33.38 8.41 16.08
CA PHE A 194 -33.76 8.99 14.79
C PHE A 194 -32.74 10.05 14.33
N PRO A 195 -32.26 10.02 13.08
CA PRO A 195 -31.26 10.97 12.60
C PRO A 195 -31.84 12.39 12.54
N ASN A 196 -31.00 13.39 12.75
CA ASN A 196 -31.43 14.78 12.65
C ASN A 196 -31.66 15.18 11.18
N VAL A 197 -32.93 15.34 10.80
CA VAL A 197 -33.39 15.76 9.47
C VAL A 197 -34.35 16.94 9.63
N ASP A 198 -34.30 17.88 8.67
CA ASP A 198 -34.99 19.17 8.79
C ASP A 198 -36.52 19.06 8.75
N THR A 199 -37.07 17.99 8.20
CA THR A 199 -38.52 17.81 8.02
C THR A 199 -38.90 16.35 8.21
N GLU A 200 -39.97 16.11 8.98
CA GLU A 200 -40.59 14.80 9.10
C GLU A 200 -41.28 14.41 7.79
N MET A 201 -40.92 13.27 7.23
CA MET A 201 -41.42 12.76 5.96
C MET A 201 -41.77 11.27 6.08
N THR A 202 -42.49 10.74 5.10
CA THR A 202 -42.67 9.29 4.96
C THR A 202 -41.39 8.60 4.49
N ALA A 203 -41.26 7.29 4.71
CA ALA A 203 -40.09 6.51 4.28
C ALA A 203 -39.77 6.66 2.77
N ALA A 204 -40.81 6.69 1.93
CA ALA A 204 -40.67 6.85 0.49
C ALA A 204 -40.21 8.26 0.09
N GLU A 205 -40.66 9.29 0.81
CA GLU A 205 -40.22 10.67 0.60
C GLU A 205 -38.77 10.87 1.02
N TYR A 206 -38.35 10.27 2.14
CA TYR A 206 -36.94 10.29 2.56
C TYR A 206 -36.01 9.63 1.53
N GLN A 207 -36.38 8.47 1.00
CA GLN A 207 -35.59 7.83 -0.06
C GLN A 207 -35.52 8.69 -1.31
N ARG A 208 -36.65 9.22 -1.78
CA ARG A 208 -36.64 10.07 -2.97
C ARG A 208 -35.73 11.29 -2.77
N ALA A 209 -35.85 11.94 -1.61
CA ALA A 209 -34.97 13.05 -1.25
C ALA A 209 -33.49 12.62 -1.22
N ALA A 210 -33.18 11.43 -0.73
CA ALA A 210 -31.82 10.89 -0.73
C ALA A 210 -31.30 10.62 -2.17
N GLU A 211 -32.13 10.02 -3.02
CA GLU A 211 -31.80 9.71 -4.42
C GLU A 211 -31.50 10.98 -5.23
N GLU A 212 -32.19 12.08 -4.95
CA GLU A 212 -31.96 13.40 -5.56
C GLU A 212 -30.67 14.09 -5.09
N ARG A 213 -30.06 13.68 -3.96
CA ARG A 213 -28.80 14.25 -3.48
C ARG A 213 -27.58 13.69 -4.23
N SER A 214 -26.53 14.51 -4.32
CA SER A 214 -25.20 14.06 -4.76
C SER A 214 -24.73 12.89 -3.87
N PRO A 215 -24.00 11.89 -4.42
CA PRO A 215 -23.36 10.85 -3.60
C PRO A 215 -22.54 11.43 -2.43
N THR A 216 -21.79 12.50 -2.68
CA THR A 216 -20.91 13.16 -1.70
C THR A 216 -21.66 14.04 -0.68
N ASP A 217 -22.98 14.13 -0.75
CA ASP A 217 -23.76 14.93 0.19
C ASP A 217 -23.86 14.20 1.55
N PRO A 218 -23.33 14.79 2.65
CA PRO A 218 -23.35 14.15 3.97
C PRO A 218 -24.76 13.91 4.52
N ASP A 219 -25.77 14.63 4.02
CA ASP A 219 -27.16 14.43 4.44
C ASP A 219 -27.81 13.22 3.75
N LYS A 220 -27.24 12.73 2.64
CA LYS A 220 -27.79 11.59 1.89
C LYS A 220 -27.84 10.32 2.75
N GLN A 221 -26.79 10.05 3.54
CA GLN A 221 -26.77 8.93 4.47
C GLN A 221 -27.86 9.06 5.53
N ARG A 222 -28.04 10.27 6.09
CA ARG A 222 -29.05 10.55 7.11
C ARG A 222 -30.46 10.35 6.58
N LEU A 223 -30.71 10.68 5.31
CA LEU A 223 -32.01 10.47 4.66
C LEU A 223 -32.30 8.98 4.44
N TYR A 224 -31.33 8.16 4.01
CA TYR A 224 -31.50 6.71 3.95
C TYR A 224 -31.73 6.09 5.34
N GLU A 225 -31.01 6.58 6.36
CA GLU A 225 -31.22 6.16 7.74
C GLU A 225 -32.62 6.56 8.25
N ALA A 226 -33.08 7.78 7.94
CA ALA A 226 -34.43 8.26 8.29
C ALA A 226 -35.52 7.41 7.62
N ALA A 227 -35.32 7.01 6.36
CA ALA A 227 -36.21 6.11 5.66
C ALA A 227 -36.30 4.74 6.35
N LEU A 228 -35.18 4.20 6.84
CA LEU A 228 -35.13 2.95 7.60
C LEU A 228 -35.85 3.07 8.96
N HIS A 229 -35.71 4.20 9.65
CA HIS A 229 -36.44 4.47 10.89
C HIS A 229 -37.96 4.53 10.67
N ALA A 230 -38.39 5.14 9.56
CA ALA A 230 -39.81 5.29 9.23
C ALA A 230 -40.44 3.96 8.75
N ASP A 231 -39.65 3.08 8.13
CA ASP A 231 -40.07 1.76 7.67
C ASP A 231 -38.89 0.76 7.74
N PRO A 232 -38.84 -0.15 8.74
CA PRO A 232 -37.75 -1.12 8.88
C PRO A 232 -37.89 -2.33 7.94
N SER A 233 -38.28 -2.11 6.69
CA SER A 233 -38.50 -3.18 5.70
C SER A 233 -37.21 -3.65 5.02
N SER A 234 -37.26 -4.85 4.43
CA SER A 234 -36.12 -5.44 3.69
C SER A 234 -35.53 -4.51 2.63
N ALA A 235 -36.38 -3.84 1.87
CA ALA A 235 -35.95 -2.87 0.86
C ALA A 235 -35.16 -1.70 1.47
N ARG A 236 -35.62 -1.19 2.62
CA ARG A 236 -35.03 -0.03 3.31
C ARG A 236 -33.68 -0.37 3.94
N VAL A 237 -33.59 -1.54 4.58
CA VAL A 237 -32.32 -2.07 5.10
C VAL A 237 -31.33 -2.23 3.96
N SER A 238 -31.75 -2.84 2.85
CA SER A 238 -30.88 -3.10 1.70
C SER A 238 -30.37 -1.81 1.06
N ASP A 239 -31.24 -0.82 0.88
CA ASP A 239 -30.89 0.49 0.34
C ASP A 239 -29.91 1.25 1.26
N TYR A 240 -30.14 1.19 2.57
CA TYR A 240 -29.27 1.80 3.57
C TYR A 240 -27.87 1.17 3.60
N LEU A 241 -27.78 -0.17 3.65
CA LEU A 241 -26.50 -0.88 3.64
C LEU A 241 -25.75 -0.69 2.31
N TYR A 242 -26.46 -0.74 1.18
CA TYR A 242 -25.88 -0.46 -0.14
C TYR A 242 -25.32 0.95 -0.24
N PHE A 243 -26.10 1.95 0.17
CA PHE A 243 -25.67 3.33 0.06
C PHE A 243 -24.46 3.61 0.95
N THR A 244 -24.49 3.17 2.22
CA THR A 244 -23.37 3.38 3.15
C THR A 244 -22.07 2.75 2.62
N ALA A 245 -22.13 1.53 2.09
CA ALA A 245 -20.98 0.87 1.49
C ALA A 245 -20.49 1.53 0.18
N SER A 246 -21.39 1.76 -0.77
CA SER A 246 -21.04 2.33 -2.08
C SER A 246 -20.53 3.77 -1.97
N ASN A 247 -21.06 4.57 -1.04
CA ASN A 247 -20.61 5.93 -0.80
C ASN A 247 -19.16 5.97 -0.30
N LEU A 248 -18.79 5.10 0.63
CA LEU A 248 -17.40 4.98 1.11
C LEU A 248 -16.44 4.65 -0.05
N ILE A 249 -16.84 3.70 -0.90
CA ILE A 249 -16.03 3.26 -2.03
C ILE A 249 -15.89 4.38 -3.08
N GLU A 250 -16.95 5.13 -3.36
CA GLU A 250 -16.88 6.26 -4.27
C GLU A 250 -16.06 7.42 -3.71
N ASP A 251 -16.20 7.72 -2.41
CA ASP A 251 -15.36 8.74 -1.75
C ASP A 251 -13.87 8.39 -1.90
N TYR A 252 -13.48 7.14 -1.64
CA TYR A 252 -12.11 6.68 -1.86
C TYR A 252 -11.65 6.88 -3.31
N ARG A 253 -12.50 6.50 -4.26
CA ARG A 253 -12.20 6.60 -5.70
C ARG A 253 -12.07 8.05 -6.17
N HIS A 254 -12.74 8.98 -5.50
CA HIS A 254 -12.72 10.40 -5.81
C HIS A 254 -11.70 11.21 -5.00
N GLY A 255 -10.87 10.54 -4.21
CA GLY A 255 -9.78 11.21 -3.50
C GLY A 255 -10.02 11.48 -2.03
N GLY A 256 -11.05 10.88 -1.43
CA GLY A 256 -11.26 10.91 0.01
C GLY A 256 -10.06 10.28 0.73
N ASP A 257 -9.45 11.04 1.62
CA ASP A 257 -8.23 10.64 2.33
C ASP A 257 -8.51 10.12 3.75
N ASN A 258 -9.77 10.16 4.23
CA ASN A 258 -10.14 9.80 5.62
C ASN A 258 -10.85 8.45 5.73
N ILE A 259 -10.42 7.45 4.98
CA ILE A 259 -11.06 6.13 4.94
C ILE A 259 -10.19 5.13 5.68
N THR A 260 -10.77 4.42 6.63
CA THR A 260 -10.07 3.38 7.40
C THR A 260 -10.23 2.02 6.75
N ARG A 261 -9.26 1.12 6.97
CA ARG A 261 -9.37 -0.29 6.54
C ARG A 261 -10.61 -0.96 7.11
N ALA A 262 -10.93 -0.70 8.37
CA ALA A 262 -12.12 -1.22 9.04
C ALA A 262 -13.41 -0.89 8.26
N GLU A 263 -13.52 0.34 7.75
CA GLU A 263 -14.67 0.76 6.95
C GLU A 263 -14.75 0.03 5.61
N LEU A 264 -13.62 -0.24 4.95
CA LEU A 264 -13.59 -1.01 3.70
C LEU A 264 -14.03 -2.46 3.92
N ILE A 265 -13.54 -3.11 4.98
CA ILE A 265 -13.96 -4.47 5.36
C ILE A 265 -15.47 -4.46 5.65
N VAL A 266 -15.96 -3.51 6.43
CA VAL A 266 -17.40 -3.40 6.73
C VAL A 266 -18.21 -3.14 5.45
N ALA A 267 -17.77 -2.26 4.56
CA ALA A 267 -18.45 -1.99 3.29
C ALA A 267 -18.58 -3.25 2.41
N GLN A 268 -17.52 -4.06 2.34
CA GLN A 268 -17.56 -5.36 1.66
C GLN A 268 -18.61 -6.28 2.30
N ARG A 269 -18.60 -6.41 3.64
CA ARG A 269 -19.55 -7.24 4.38
C ARG A 269 -21.00 -6.76 4.19
N GLN A 270 -21.23 -5.45 4.18
CA GLN A 270 -22.55 -4.86 3.91
C GLN A 270 -23.07 -5.25 2.53
N LEU A 271 -22.23 -5.18 1.50
CA LEU A 271 -22.60 -5.58 0.14
C LEU A 271 -22.83 -7.09 0.02
N GLN A 272 -22.07 -7.90 0.76
CA GLN A 272 -22.35 -9.34 0.90
C GLN A 272 -23.71 -9.59 1.57
N ALA A 273 -24.05 -8.85 2.63
CA ALA A 273 -25.33 -8.99 3.34
C ALA A 273 -26.49 -8.64 2.42
N VAL A 274 -26.36 -7.55 1.65
CA VAL A 274 -27.34 -7.15 0.64
C VAL A 274 -27.52 -8.23 -0.43
N ALA A 275 -26.44 -8.80 -0.95
CA ALA A 275 -26.51 -9.89 -1.93
C ALA A 275 -27.17 -11.15 -1.34
N HIS A 276 -26.93 -11.43 -0.06
CA HIS A 276 -27.54 -12.56 0.68
C HIS A 276 -29.04 -12.36 0.93
N ILE A 277 -29.47 -11.11 1.20
CA ILE A 277 -30.88 -10.73 1.30
C ILE A 277 -31.57 -10.90 -0.06
N ASN A 278 -30.89 -10.54 -1.15
CA ASN A 278 -31.39 -10.53 -2.53
C ASN A 278 -32.72 -9.75 -2.68
N PRO A 279 -32.67 -8.40 -2.62
CA PRO A 279 -33.87 -7.58 -2.51
C PRO A 279 -34.72 -7.64 -3.78
N GLU A 280 -35.99 -8.02 -3.66
CA GLU A 280 -36.92 -8.15 -4.80
C GLU A 280 -37.17 -6.81 -5.53
N THR A 281 -36.95 -5.68 -4.84
CA THR A 281 -37.16 -4.34 -5.39
C THR A 281 -36.01 -3.85 -6.27
N TRP A 282 -34.89 -4.57 -6.30
CA TRP A 282 -33.71 -4.16 -7.02
C TRP A 282 -33.74 -4.64 -8.47
N ASP A 283 -33.45 -3.72 -9.39
CA ASP A 283 -33.23 -4.05 -10.79
C ASP A 283 -31.82 -4.65 -11.00
N GLN A 284 -31.61 -5.22 -12.18
CA GLN A 284 -30.34 -5.83 -12.58
C GLN A 284 -29.19 -4.82 -12.54
N THR A 285 -29.45 -3.55 -12.85
CA THR A 285 -28.46 -2.47 -12.76
C THR A 285 -27.93 -2.31 -11.35
N LYS A 286 -28.82 -2.14 -10.36
CA LYS A 286 -28.42 -1.95 -8.96
C LYS A 286 -27.71 -3.19 -8.40
N GLN A 287 -28.13 -4.39 -8.81
CA GLN A 287 -27.45 -5.64 -8.46
C GLN A 287 -26.02 -5.70 -9.02
N ALA A 288 -25.84 -5.39 -10.30
CA ALA A 288 -24.54 -5.33 -10.97
C ALA A 288 -23.60 -4.30 -10.30
N TYR A 289 -24.12 -3.13 -9.93
CA TYR A 289 -23.36 -2.13 -9.17
C TYR A 289 -22.94 -2.63 -7.79
N ALA A 290 -23.85 -3.25 -7.03
CA ALA A 290 -23.53 -3.78 -5.71
C ALA A 290 -22.47 -4.89 -5.77
N GLU A 291 -22.58 -5.81 -6.72
CA GLU A 291 -21.57 -6.85 -6.93
C GLU A 291 -20.22 -6.27 -7.36
N SER A 292 -20.22 -5.30 -8.27
CA SER A 292 -19.02 -4.59 -8.70
C SER A 292 -18.34 -3.87 -7.52
N TYR A 293 -19.08 -3.10 -6.72
CA TYR A 293 -18.55 -2.41 -5.55
C TYR A 293 -17.95 -3.36 -4.52
N ARG A 294 -18.53 -4.54 -4.32
CA ARG A 294 -17.98 -5.55 -3.41
C ARG A 294 -16.55 -5.90 -3.81
N HIS A 295 -16.34 -6.17 -5.10
CA HIS A 295 -15.01 -6.48 -5.62
C HIS A 295 -14.07 -5.26 -5.62
N ILE A 296 -14.59 -4.04 -5.77
CA ILE A 296 -13.78 -2.83 -5.63
C ILE A 296 -13.32 -2.61 -4.19
N ALA A 297 -14.17 -2.88 -3.19
CA ALA A 297 -13.77 -2.81 -1.78
C ALA A 297 -12.59 -3.77 -1.51
N ASP A 298 -12.67 -5.00 -1.99
CA ASP A 298 -11.58 -6.00 -1.91
C ASP A 298 -10.30 -5.48 -2.56
N ALA A 299 -10.42 -4.93 -3.77
CA ALA A 299 -9.27 -4.41 -4.52
C ALA A 299 -8.59 -3.22 -3.81
N ILE A 300 -9.39 -2.35 -3.16
CA ILE A 300 -8.86 -1.21 -2.41
C ILE A 300 -8.18 -1.69 -1.13
N GLU A 301 -8.81 -2.59 -0.38
CA GLU A 301 -8.29 -3.14 0.87
C GLU A 301 -6.98 -3.92 0.64
N ALA A 302 -6.93 -4.82 -0.34
CA ALA A 302 -5.71 -5.56 -0.67
C ALA A 302 -4.60 -4.70 -1.31
N GLY A 303 -4.95 -3.51 -1.81
CA GLY A 303 -4.05 -2.63 -2.57
C GLY A 303 -3.07 -1.81 -1.76
N GLY A 304 -3.07 -1.92 -0.42
CA GLY A 304 -2.16 -1.16 0.45
C GLY A 304 -2.25 0.36 0.26
N GLY A 305 -3.45 0.86 -0.11
CA GLY A 305 -3.68 2.20 -0.63
C GLY A 305 -3.65 3.32 0.41
N ARG A 306 -4.32 4.45 0.10
CA ARG A 306 -4.35 5.67 0.94
C ARG A 306 -5.17 5.52 2.23
N TRP A 307 -5.80 4.39 2.44
CA TRP A 307 -6.62 4.16 3.61
C TRP A 307 -5.75 3.99 4.86
N PHE A 308 -6.28 4.37 6.02
CA PHE A 308 -5.58 4.26 7.29
C PHE A 308 -5.77 2.87 7.91
N SER A 309 -4.66 2.26 8.34
CA SER A 309 -4.65 1.06 9.16
C SER A 309 -4.23 1.37 10.57
N THR A 310 -4.72 0.57 11.52
CA THR A 310 -4.22 0.57 12.89
C THR A 310 -3.09 -0.45 13.12
N HIS A 311 -2.64 -1.14 12.05
CA HIS A 311 -1.44 -1.97 12.09
C HIS A 311 -0.17 -1.14 12.32
N ALA A 312 0.80 -1.76 13.00
CA ALA A 312 2.08 -1.12 13.28
C ALA A 312 2.95 -0.92 12.02
N SER A 313 2.61 -1.58 10.92
CA SER A 313 3.21 -1.46 9.61
C SER A 313 2.11 -1.55 8.55
N ASN A 314 2.16 -0.72 7.52
CA ASN A 314 1.27 -0.85 6.37
C ASN A 314 1.41 -2.27 5.80
N LEU A 315 0.28 -2.94 5.57
CA LEU A 315 0.29 -4.25 4.92
C LEU A 315 0.78 -4.06 3.48
N PRO A 316 1.75 -4.87 3.02
CA PRO A 316 2.22 -4.78 1.64
C PRO A 316 1.06 -5.12 0.69
N PRO A 317 0.98 -4.45 -0.47
CA PRO A 317 -0.09 -4.69 -1.43
C PRO A 317 -0.01 -6.10 -2.03
N GLU A 318 -1.15 -6.78 -2.10
CA GLU A 318 -1.28 -8.07 -2.76
C GLU A 318 -1.68 -7.87 -4.24
N TRP A 319 -0.72 -7.43 -5.06
CA TRP A 319 -1.02 -6.95 -6.41
C TRP A 319 -1.79 -7.94 -7.31
N TRP A 320 -1.57 -9.25 -7.16
CA TRP A 320 -2.36 -10.26 -7.87
C TRP A 320 -3.82 -10.32 -7.40
N SER A 321 -4.05 -10.36 -6.09
CA SER A 321 -5.39 -10.30 -5.49
C SER A 321 -6.15 -9.05 -5.95
N VAL A 322 -5.46 -7.90 -5.98
CA VAL A 322 -6.01 -6.62 -6.47
C VAL A 322 -6.40 -6.72 -7.95
N ALA A 323 -5.52 -7.29 -8.78
CA ALA A 323 -5.79 -7.44 -10.20
C ALA A 323 -7.01 -8.34 -10.47
N GLU A 324 -7.14 -9.46 -9.75
CA GLU A 324 -8.29 -10.35 -9.85
C GLU A 324 -9.59 -9.68 -9.41
N ALA A 325 -9.55 -8.93 -8.31
CA ALA A 325 -10.71 -8.21 -7.79
C ALA A 325 -11.21 -7.16 -8.80
N TYR A 326 -10.31 -6.41 -9.46
CA TYR A 326 -10.72 -5.49 -10.53
C TYR A 326 -11.31 -6.19 -11.77
N VAL A 327 -10.85 -7.41 -12.13
CA VAL A 327 -11.48 -8.19 -13.21
C VAL A 327 -12.90 -8.61 -12.83
N LYS A 328 -13.09 -9.12 -11.61
CA LYS A 328 -14.42 -9.51 -11.11
C LYS A 328 -15.35 -8.29 -11.05
N ALA A 329 -14.84 -7.13 -10.62
CA ALA A 329 -15.59 -5.88 -10.61
C ALA A 329 -16.02 -5.44 -12.03
N ALA A 330 -15.17 -5.66 -13.04
CA ALA A 330 -15.49 -5.37 -14.43
C ALA A 330 -16.55 -6.33 -14.99
N GLN A 331 -16.39 -7.64 -14.74
CA GLN A 331 -17.34 -8.67 -15.16
C GLN A 331 -18.73 -8.48 -14.55
N ALA A 332 -18.79 -7.97 -13.33
CA ALA A 332 -20.07 -7.69 -12.66
C ALA A 332 -20.84 -6.52 -13.26
N ILE A 333 -20.17 -5.58 -13.96
CA ILE A 333 -20.75 -4.31 -14.41
C ILE A 333 -20.76 -4.11 -15.92
N ASP A 334 -20.11 -4.97 -16.69
CA ASP A 334 -19.90 -4.80 -18.14
C ASP A 334 -21.20 -4.67 -18.94
N ALA A 335 -22.24 -5.41 -18.55
CA ALA A 335 -23.56 -5.36 -19.17
C ALA A 335 -24.26 -3.99 -19.01
N VAL A 336 -24.01 -3.29 -17.90
CA VAL A 336 -24.80 -2.10 -17.51
C VAL A 336 -24.01 -0.78 -17.56
N ASP A 337 -22.70 -0.80 -17.30
CA ASP A 337 -21.79 0.35 -17.40
C ASP A 337 -20.43 -0.09 -17.96
N MET A 338 -20.35 -0.16 -19.29
CA MET A 338 -19.12 -0.57 -19.98
C MET A 338 -17.95 0.39 -19.72
N VAL A 339 -18.21 1.68 -19.52
CA VAL A 339 -17.18 2.67 -19.23
C VAL A 339 -16.47 2.33 -17.91
N ARG A 340 -17.22 1.93 -16.88
CA ARG A 340 -16.64 1.44 -15.63
C ARG A 340 -15.90 0.12 -15.83
N ALA A 341 -16.48 -0.83 -16.56
CA ALA A 341 -15.84 -2.12 -16.83
C ALA A 341 -14.47 -1.96 -17.52
N ILE A 342 -14.38 -1.13 -18.56
CA ILE A 342 -13.12 -0.81 -19.25
C ILE A 342 -12.09 -0.21 -18.28
N LYS A 343 -12.50 0.76 -17.45
CA LYS A 343 -11.62 1.37 -16.44
C LYS A 343 -11.12 0.36 -15.41
N TYR A 344 -11.96 -0.59 -14.99
CA TYR A 344 -11.57 -1.64 -14.06
C TYR A 344 -10.65 -2.67 -14.69
N LEU A 345 -10.90 -3.10 -15.94
CA LEU A 345 -9.97 -3.96 -16.69
C LEU A 345 -8.60 -3.29 -16.85
N SER A 346 -8.58 -1.98 -17.17
CA SER A 346 -7.33 -1.22 -17.25
C SER A 346 -6.56 -1.22 -15.93
N LYS A 347 -7.26 -0.99 -14.80
CA LYS A 347 -6.67 -1.06 -13.46
C LYS A 347 -6.13 -2.45 -13.16
N SER A 348 -6.88 -3.51 -13.48
CA SER A 348 -6.42 -4.88 -13.28
C SER A 348 -5.08 -5.15 -13.96
N VAL A 349 -4.94 -4.81 -15.24
CA VAL A 349 -3.68 -5.02 -15.98
C VAL A 349 -2.52 -4.24 -15.36
N ARG A 350 -2.77 -2.99 -14.89
CA ARG A 350 -1.73 -2.21 -14.20
C ARG A 350 -1.29 -2.86 -12.89
N HIS A 351 -2.23 -3.38 -12.10
CA HIS A 351 -1.90 -4.10 -10.86
C HIS A 351 -1.20 -5.43 -11.14
N ALA A 352 -1.62 -6.18 -12.16
CA ALA A 352 -0.90 -7.38 -12.63
C ALA A 352 0.55 -7.07 -13.04
N ALA A 353 0.78 -5.93 -13.71
CA ALA A 353 2.13 -5.49 -14.05
C ALA A 353 2.96 -5.12 -12.80
N HIS A 354 2.33 -4.58 -11.74
CA HIS A 354 3.00 -4.33 -10.46
C HIS A 354 3.33 -5.61 -9.68
N ALA A 355 2.64 -6.72 -9.96
CA ALA A 355 2.85 -8.00 -9.29
C ALA A 355 4.08 -8.78 -9.78
N THR A 356 4.80 -8.27 -10.78
CA THR A 356 6.02 -8.87 -11.34
C THR A 356 7.11 -7.81 -11.47
N ASP A 357 8.37 -8.16 -11.25
CA ASP A 357 9.51 -7.27 -11.48
C ASP A 357 10.12 -7.42 -12.89
N ASP A 358 9.63 -8.38 -13.69
CA ASP A 358 10.12 -8.62 -15.05
C ASP A 358 9.54 -7.61 -16.05
N TRP A 359 10.40 -6.74 -16.59
CA TRP A 359 10.03 -5.72 -17.57
C TRP A 359 9.54 -6.28 -18.91
N LYS A 360 10.00 -7.45 -19.35
CA LYS A 360 9.50 -8.11 -20.56
C LYS A 360 8.07 -8.57 -20.38
N ILE A 361 7.74 -9.11 -19.21
CA ILE A 361 6.36 -9.48 -18.86
C ILE A 361 5.48 -8.22 -18.79
N ARG A 362 5.93 -7.16 -18.12
CA ARG A 362 5.19 -5.87 -18.04
C ARG A 362 4.90 -5.29 -19.42
N LYS A 363 5.91 -5.26 -20.29
CA LYS A 363 5.77 -4.85 -21.70
C LYS A 363 4.71 -5.69 -22.42
N HIS A 364 4.77 -7.01 -22.30
CA HIS A 364 3.82 -7.92 -22.95
C HIS A 364 2.38 -7.72 -22.46
N LEU A 365 2.19 -7.57 -21.14
CA LEU A 365 0.88 -7.32 -20.53
C LEU A 365 0.25 -6.03 -21.08
N HIS A 366 0.99 -4.93 -21.08
CA HIS A 366 0.48 -3.65 -21.56
C HIS A 366 0.25 -3.63 -23.06
N ARG A 367 1.13 -4.26 -23.84
CA ARG A 367 0.95 -4.43 -25.29
C ARG A 367 -0.34 -5.17 -25.62
N THR A 368 -0.56 -6.30 -24.94
CA THR A 368 -1.75 -7.13 -25.15
C THR A 368 -3.01 -6.39 -24.71
N ALA A 369 -2.96 -5.63 -23.62
CA ALA A 369 -4.08 -4.86 -23.13
C ALA A 369 -4.54 -3.80 -24.13
N TRP A 370 -3.67 -2.91 -24.60
CA TRP A 370 -4.10 -1.87 -25.53
C TRP A 370 -4.56 -2.46 -26.87
N ALA A 371 -3.93 -3.54 -27.35
CA ALA A 371 -4.37 -4.24 -28.56
C ALA A 371 -5.75 -4.91 -28.40
N THR A 372 -6.10 -5.31 -27.17
CA THR A 372 -7.43 -5.87 -26.86
C THR A 372 -8.48 -4.76 -26.85
N PHE A 373 -8.20 -3.63 -26.21
CA PHE A 373 -9.11 -2.47 -26.22
C PHE A 373 -9.32 -1.89 -27.63
N ASP A 374 -8.31 -1.95 -28.51
CA ASP A 374 -8.42 -1.48 -29.90
C ASP A 374 -9.36 -2.32 -30.77
N ARG A 375 -9.66 -3.55 -30.35
CA ARG A 375 -10.58 -4.47 -31.04
C ARG A 375 -12.00 -4.43 -30.49
N PHE A 376 -12.26 -3.56 -29.52
CA PHE A 376 -13.54 -3.50 -28.84
C PHE A 376 -14.59 -2.81 -29.74
N ASP A 377 -15.73 -3.46 -29.95
CA ASP A 377 -16.82 -2.92 -30.77
C ASP A 377 -17.72 -1.99 -29.93
N SER A 378 -17.43 -0.69 -29.97
CA SER A 378 -18.19 0.33 -29.24
C SER A 378 -19.67 0.38 -29.64
N THR A 379 -19.96 0.12 -30.92
CA THR A 379 -21.32 0.19 -31.47
C THR A 379 -22.14 -1.01 -31.01
N GLY A 380 -21.61 -2.22 -31.19
CA GLY A 380 -22.30 -3.45 -30.77
C GLY A 380 -22.56 -3.50 -29.26
N VAL A 381 -21.69 -2.91 -28.45
CA VAL A 381 -21.88 -2.84 -26.99
C VAL A 381 -22.91 -1.80 -26.58
N ALA A 382 -22.94 -0.63 -27.23
CA ALA A 382 -23.94 0.41 -26.93
C ALA A 382 -25.36 0.04 -27.38
N GLU A 383 -25.51 -0.90 -28.33
CA GLU A 383 -26.81 -1.42 -28.76
C GLU A 383 -27.47 -2.34 -27.71
N ASN A 384 -26.76 -2.75 -26.65
CA ASN A 384 -27.35 -3.52 -25.55
C ASN A 384 -28.39 -2.65 -24.80
N PRO A 385 -29.67 -3.07 -24.71
CA PRO A 385 -30.70 -2.31 -24.00
C PRO A 385 -30.43 -2.04 -22.52
N GLU A 386 -29.58 -2.85 -21.89
CA GLU A 386 -29.19 -2.70 -20.48
C GLU A 386 -28.05 -1.67 -20.29
N GLN A 387 -27.39 -1.26 -21.38
CA GLN A 387 -26.28 -0.33 -21.34
C GLN A 387 -26.75 1.10 -21.08
N SER A 388 -26.19 1.76 -20.06
CA SER A 388 -26.51 3.16 -19.76
C SER A 388 -25.59 4.18 -20.45
N ARG A 389 -24.58 3.71 -21.19
CA ARG A 389 -23.51 4.54 -21.78
C ARG A 389 -23.66 4.69 -23.29
N SER A 390 -23.45 5.91 -23.76
CA SER A 390 -23.40 6.21 -25.20
C SER A 390 -22.15 5.64 -25.87
N VAL A 391 -22.21 5.44 -27.20
CA VAL A 391 -21.06 5.04 -28.02
C VAL A 391 -19.87 5.96 -27.79
N GLU A 392 -20.10 7.29 -27.76
CA GLU A 392 -19.06 8.30 -27.56
C GLU A 392 -18.35 8.18 -26.19
N GLU A 393 -19.11 7.94 -25.11
CA GLU A 393 -18.53 7.71 -23.78
C GLU A 393 -17.66 6.45 -23.76
N ILE A 394 -18.11 5.38 -24.42
CA ILE A 394 -17.37 4.11 -24.52
C ILE A 394 -16.09 4.30 -25.34
N GLU A 395 -16.16 4.95 -26.50
CA GLU A 395 -15.00 5.27 -27.34
C GLU A 395 -13.98 6.12 -26.60
N THR A 396 -14.45 7.13 -25.85
CA THR A 396 -13.59 7.96 -25.00
C THR A 396 -12.88 7.13 -23.93
N ALA A 397 -13.60 6.20 -23.29
CA ALA A 397 -13.01 5.31 -22.28
C ALA A 397 -11.98 4.33 -22.89
N ILE A 398 -12.24 3.80 -24.08
CA ILE A 398 -11.31 2.95 -24.85
C ILE A 398 -10.06 3.74 -25.21
N ALA A 399 -10.21 4.91 -25.81
CA ALA A 399 -9.10 5.75 -26.26
C ALA A 399 -8.20 6.14 -25.07
N GLY A 400 -8.80 6.60 -23.97
CA GLY A 400 -8.05 6.95 -22.76
C GLY A 400 -7.30 5.76 -22.16
N THR A 401 -7.95 4.60 -22.10
CA THR A 401 -7.35 3.36 -21.59
C THR A 401 -6.22 2.85 -22.48
N ARG A 402 -6.39 2.97 -23.80
CA ARG A 402 -5.38 2.65 -24.80
C ARG A 402 -4.13 3.50 -24.61
N SER A 403 -4.26 4.82 -24.48
CA SER A 403 -3.13 5.73 -24.26
C SER A 403 -2.36 5.37 -22.99
N VAL A 404 -3.05 5.07 -21.88
CA VAL A 404 -2.42 4.62 -20.63
C VAL A 404 -1.57 3.37 -20.83
N HIS A 405 -2.09 2.36 -21.53
CA HIS A 405 -1.35 1.11 -21.74
C HIS A 405 -0.24 1.23 -22.78
N GLN A 406 -0.38 2.08 -23.81
CA GLN A 406 0.70 2.39 -24.75
C GLN A 406 1.85 3.11 -24.04
N CYS A 407 1.53 4.08 -23.18
CA CYS A 407 2.48 4.77 -22.33
C CYS A 407 3.29 3.78 -21.46
N ARG A 408 2.61 2.87 -20.75
CA ARG A 408 3.27 1.85 -19.91
C ARG A 408 4.02 0.76 -20.70
N GLU A 409 3.56 0.41 -21.91
CA GLU A 409 4.33 -0.48 -22.81
C GLU A 409 5.65 0.19 -23.23
N CYS A 410 5.61 1.48 -23.58
CA CYS A 410 6.79 2.23 -24.01
C CYS A 410 7.78 2.39 -22.85
N GLU A 411 7.30 2.73 -21.65
CA GLU A 411 8.11 2.72 -20.42
C GLU A 411 8.80 1.37 -20.21
N ALA A 412 8.05 0.27 -20.21
CA ALA A 412 8.62 -1.07 -20.06
C ALA A 412 9.58 -1.45 -21.21
N SER A 413 9.35 -0.91 -22.41
CA SER A 413 10.25 -1.11 -23.55
C SER A 413 11.59 -0.39 -23.38
N ALA A 414 11.60 0.80 -22.76
CA ALA A 414 12.82 1.52 -22.44
C ALA A 414 13.66 0.72 -21.44
N HIS A 415 13.05 0.19 -20.38
CA HIS A 415 13.73 -0.68 -19.41
C HIS A 415 14.31 -1.95 -20.04
N VAL A 416 13.53 -2.67 -20.86
CA VAL A 416 14.03 -3.88 -21.56
C VAL A 416 15.19 -3.53 -22.51
N ALA A 417 15.12 -2.39 -23.21
CA ALA A 417 16.18 -1.95 -24.11
C ALA A 417 17.45 -1.55 -23.34
N PHE A 418 17.29 -0.92 -22.19
CA PHE A 418 18.38 -0.54 -21.31
C PHE A 418 19.15 -1.76 -20.80
N GLU A 419 18.44 -2.78 -20.29
CA GLU A 419 19.04 -4.06 -19.89
C GLU A 419 19.79 -4.76 -21.03
N ALA A 420 19.30 -4.61 -22.27
CA ALA A 420 19.91 -5.20 -23.46
C ALA A 420 21.07 -4.36 -24.04
N GLY A 421 21.33 -3.15 -23.52
CA GLY A 421 22.33 -2.23 -24.07
C GLY A 421 21.92 -1.56 -25.40
N ASP A 422 20.64 -1.59 -25.76
CA ASP A 422 20.09 -0.92 -26.95
C ASP A 422 19.63 0.50 -26.62
N TYR A 423 20.59 1.40 -26.45
CA TYR A 423 20.34 2.76 -25.97
C TYR A 423 19.59 3.64 -26.97
N GLU A 424 19.64 3.36 -28.29
CA GLU A 424 18.81 4.07 -29.28
C GLU A 424 17.32 3.78 -29.08
N THR A 425 16.99 2.50 -28.82
CA THR A 425 15.63 2.11 -28.49
C THR A 425 15.18 2.69 -27.15
N VAL A 426 16.07 2.89 -26.17
CA VAL A 426 15.73 3.58 -24.90
C VAL A 426 15.15 4.97 -25.19
N HIS A 427 15.87 5.83 -25.92
CA HIS A 427 15.39 7.18 -26.24
C HIS A 427 14.08 7.17 -27.01
N THR A 428 13.99 6.34 -28.06
CA THR A 428 12.77 6.24 -28.87
C THR A 428 11.58 5.76 -28.03
N ALA A 429 11.80 4.85 -27.08
CA ALA A 429 10.75 4.35 -26.20
C ALA A 429 10.35 5.37 -25.13
N SER A 430 11.31 6.09 -24.54
CA SER A 430 11.06 7.19 -23.59
C SER A 430 10.23 8.30 -24.20
N ASP A 431 10.62 8.81 -25.38
CA ASP A 431 9.88 9.85 -26.12
C ASP A 431 8.43 9.42 -26.40
N ARG A 432 8.24 8.16 -26.80
CA ARG A 432 6.92 7.59 -27.06
C ARG A 432 6.09 7.42 -25.78
N ALA A 433 6.73 7.08 -24.66
CA ALA A 433 6.06 6.98 -23.37
C ALA A 433 5.54 8.35 -22.90
N GLN A 434 6.38 9.39 -23.02
CA GLN A 434 6.02 10.77 -22.70
C GLN A 434 4.91 11.29 -23.62
N SER A 435 5.05 11.11 -24.94
CA SER A 435 4.01 11.50 -25.91
C SER A 435 2.66 10.81 -25.65
N ALA A 436 2.68 9.53 -25.27
CA ALA A 436 1.45 8.81 -24.92
C ALA A 436 0.86 9.25 -23.57
N ALA A 437 1.68 9.72 -22.63
CA ALA A 437 1.21 10.30 -21.39
C ALA A 437 0.50 11.64 -21.61
N GLU A 438 1.01 12.50 -22.49
CA GLU A 438 0.36 13.77 -22.87
C GLU A 438 -1.04 13.57 -23.49
N GLN A 439 -1.24 12.44 -24.17
CA GLN A 439 -2.52 12.07 -24.78
C GLN A 439 -3.43 11.29 -23.82
N SER A 440 -2.97 11.00 -22.60
CA SER A 440 -3.74 10.29 -21.60
C SER A 440 -4.72 11.23 -20.91
N PRO A 441 -5.95 10.78 -20.56
CA PRO A 441 -6.84 11.53 -19.69
C PRO A 441 -6.37 11.59 -18.23
N GLN A 442 -5.28 10.89 -17.88
CA GLN A 442 -4.68 10.99 -16.55
C GLN A 442 -3.76 12.22 -16.51
N GLU A 443 -4.09 13.21 -15.68
CA GLU A 443 -3.33 14.46 -15.56
C GLU A 443 -1.85 14.25 -15.17
N TYR A 444 -1.55 13.15 -14.47
CA TYR A 444 -0.19 12.79 -14.09
C TYR A 444 0.04 11.28 -14.16
N ILE A 445 1.05 10.87 -14.95
CA ILE A 445 1.54 9.50 -15.00
C ILE A 445 2.97 9.49 -14.44
N HIS A 446 3.15 8.88 -13.27
CA HIS A 446 4.47 8.67 -12.71
C HIS A 446 5.19 7.53 -13.43
N PHE A 447 6.36 7.82 -14.00
CA PHE A 447 7.25 6.83 -14.62
C PHE A 447 8.29 6.34 -13.62
N ARG A 448 8.53 5.03 -13.58
CA ARG A 448 9.56 4.42 -12.74
C ARG A 448 10.91 4.58 -13.42
N GLU A 449 11.76 5.42 -12.86
CA GLU A 449 13.18 5.58 -13.22
C GLU A 449 13.44 5.93 -14.71
N LEU A 450 12.41 6.29 -15.48
CA LEU A 450 12.50 6.47 -16.93
C LEU A 450 13.51 7.57 -17.32
N GLU A 451 13.47 8.70 -16.60
CA GLU A 451 14.41 9.81 -16.79
C GLU A 451 15.85 9.41 -16.42
N ALA A 452 15.99 8.59 -15.38
CA ALA A 452 17.29 8.12 -14.94
C ALA A 452 17.92 7.18 -15.98
N ILE A 453 17.17 6.17 -16.45
CA ILE A 453 17.67 5.24 -17.48
C ILE A 453 17.96 5.95 -18.80
N GLU A 454 17.19 6.99 -19.15
CA GLU A 454 17.43 7.81 -20.34
C GLU A 454 18.72 8.64 -20.22
N THR A 455 18.97 9.24 -19.06
CA THR A 455 20.20 9.99 -18.78
C THR A 455 21.42 9.06 -18.88
N ILE A 456 21.34 7.87 -18.27
CA ILE A 456 22.41 6.88 -18.32
C ILE A 456 22.60 6.33 -19.75
N ALA A 457 21.52 6.09 -20.49
CA ALA A 457 21.59 5.66 -21.89
C ALA A 457 22.33 6.68 -22.77
N THR A 458 22.09 7.99 -22.55
CA THR A 458 22.82 9.06 -23.22
C THR A 458 24.33 8.96 -22.94
N ALA A 459 24.71 8.75 -21.68
CA ALA A 459 26.10 8.63 -21.27
C ALA A 459 26.77 7.40 -21.88
N ARG A 460 26.06 6.27 -21.92
CA ARG A 460 26.53 5.03 -22.56
C ARG A 460 26.70 5.18 -24.06
N GLN A 461 25.81 5.89 -24.76
CA GLN A 461 26.00 6.17 -26.20
C GLN A 461 27.25 7.02 -26.45
N ALA A 462 27.47 8.07 -25.66
CA ALA A 462 28.67 8.89 -25.76
C ALA A 462 29.93 8.03 -25.49
N GLU A 463 29.88 7.17 -24.48
CA GLU A 463 30.96 6.23 -24.15
C GLU A 463 31.27 5.26 -25.30
N GLN A 464 30.24 4.66 -25.92
CA GLN A 464 30.39 3.74 -27.07
C GLN A 464 30.95 4.43 -28.32
N ARG A 465 30.69 5.73 -28.50
CA ARG A 465 31.27 6.54 -29.59
C ARG A 465 32.70 7.00 -29.30
N GLY A 466 33.24 6.72 -28.11
CA GLY A 466 34.56 7.18 -27.67
C GLY A 466 34.59 8.64 -27.18
N GLU A 467 33.42 9.25 -26.97
CA GLU A 467 33.26 10.62 -26.45
C GLU A 467 33.37 10.62 -24.91
N TYR A 468 34.47 10.10 -24.37
CA TYR A 468 34.62 9.79 -22.95
C TYR A 468 34.47 11.01 -22.03
N GLU A 469 34.91 12.20 -22.44
CA GLU A 469 34.73 13.43 -21.65
C GLU A 469 33.25 13.79 -21.49
N THR A 470 32.45 13.63 -22.55
CA THR A 470 31.01 13.85 -22.53
C THR A 470 30.33 12.83 -21.62
N ALA A 471 30.67 11.55 -21.77
CA ALA A 471 30.12 10.47 -20.96
C ALA A 471 30.45 10.65 -19.46
N LEU A 472 31.71 10.94 -19.11
CA LEU A 472 32.15 11.17 -17.73
C LEU A 472 31.39 12.33 -17.08
N LYS A 473 31.24 13.44 -17.81
CA LYS A 473 30.48 14.59 -17.30
C LYS A 473 29.04 14.20 -16.98
N GLN A 474 28.40 13.39 -17.83
CA GLN A 474 27.03 12.94 -17.60
C GLN A 474 26.91 12.00 -16.40
N TYR A 475 27.81 11.02 -16.24
CA TYR A 475 27.80 10.16 -15.05
C TYR A 475 28.09 10.92 -13.75
N GLN A 476 29.02 11.88 -13.76
CA GLN A 476 29.38 12.66 -12.57
C GLN A 476 28.30 13.68 -12.18
N GLN A 477 27.46 14.10 -13.14
CA GLN A 477 26.31 14.98 -12.91
C GLN A 477 25.03 14.21 -12.59
N PHE A 478 25.04 12.88 -12.75
CA PHE A 478 23.92 12.03 -12.41
C PHE A 478 23.75 11.97 -10.89
N ASP A 479 22.55 12.34 -10.45
CA ASP A 479 22.15 12.34 -9.05
C ASP A 479 20.82 11.61 -8.94
N SER A 480 20.78 10.57 -8.13
CA SER A 480 19.59 9.77 -7.87
C SER A 480 19.52 9.39 -6.40
N GLU A 481 18.32 9.48 -5.83
CA GLU A 481 18.04 8.95 -4.49
C GLU A 481 18.12 7.42 -4.45
N GLU A 482 18.02 6.76 -5.60
CA GLU A 482 18.13 5.31 -5.74
C GLU A 482 19.60 4.87 -5.73
N SER A 483 20.03 4.31 -4.59
CA SER A 483 21.43 3.93 -4.33
C SER A 483 22.04 3.00 -5.38
N HIS A 484 21.23 2.13 -6.00
CA HIS A 484 21.69 1.18 -7.01
C HIS A 484 21.99 1.88 -8.35
N LEU A 485 21.14 2.82 -8.79
CA LEU A 485 21.38 3.65 -9.98
C LEU A 485 22.60 4.55 -9.79
N GLN A 486 22.71 5.19 -8.63
CA GLN A 486 23.86 6.04 -8.31
C GLN A 486 25.17 5.26 -8.31
N SER A 487 25.17 4.08 -7.67
CA SER A 487 26.34 3.20 -7.63
C SER A 487 26.73 2.76 -9.04
N GLY A 488 25.77 2.30 -9.83
CA GLY A 488 26.08 1.82 -11.17
C GLY A 488 26.54 2.92 -12.14
N ALA A 489 26.01 4.14 -12.04
CA ALA A 489 26.53 5.31 -12.77
C ALA A 489 27.99 5.62 -12.38
N ALA A 490 28.34 5.53 -11.09
CA ALA A 490 29.72 5.71 -10.63
C ALA A 490 30.66 4.63 -11.18
N TYR A 491 30.22 3.37 -11.24
CA TYR A 491 31.01 2.27 -11.84
C TYR A 491 31.25 2.49 -13.34
N HIS A 492 30.25 2.99 -14.07
CA HIS A 492 30.43 3.38 -15.47
C HIS A 492 31.35 4.58 -15.65
N ALA A 493 31.32 5.56 -14.73
CA ALA A 493 32.30 6.64 -14.74
C ALA A 493 33.73 6.11 -14.62
N GLN A 494 34.00 5.21 -13.65
CA GLN A 494 35.33 4.62 -13.49
C GLN A 494 35.78 3.82 -14.70
N LEU A 495 34.87 3.03 -15.30
CA LEU A 495 35.16 2.31 -16.55
C LEU A 495 35.49 3.27 -17.69
N CYS A 496 34.77 4.40 -17.78
CA CYS A 496 35.01 5.43 -18.78
C CYS A 496 36.39 6.10 -18.61
N GLU A 497 36.84 6.35 -17.37
CA GLU A 497 38.19 6.86 -17.10
C GLU A 497 39.27 5.87 -17.55
N ILE A 498 39.07 4.57 -17.30
CA ILE A 498 39.98 3.50 -17.75
C ILE A 498 40.03 3.49 -19.28
N LYS A 499 38.88 3.45 -19.96
CA LYS A 499 38.80 3.46 -21.43
C LYS A 499 39.50 4.68 -22.04
N GLN A 500 39.29 5.85 -21.46
CA GLN A 500 39.95 7.09 -21.88
C GLN A 500 41.47 7.02 -21.69
N ALA A 501 41.95 6.45 -20.58
CA ALA A 501 43.37 6.27 -20.32
C ALA A 501 44.01 5.28 -21.31
N VAL A 502 43.35 4.15 -21.59
CA VAL A 502 43.80 3.17 -22.61
C VAL A 502 43.85 3.82 -24.00
N ASN A 503 42.81 4.55 -24.40
CA ASN A 503 42.75 5.20 -25.71
C ASN A 503 43.82 6.29 -25.91
N ASN A 504 44.28 6.90 -24.82
CA ASN A 504 45.32 7.93 -24.83
C ASN A 504 46.74 7.37 -24.55
N ASP A 505 46.94 6.05 -24.64
CA ASP A 505 48.20 5.35 -24.35
C ASP A 505 48.74 5.59 -22.91
N ARG A 506 47.88 6.00 -21.97
CA ARG A 506 48.21 6.21 -20.55
C ARG A 506 48.06 4.92 -19.75
N HIS A 507 48.80 3.89 -20.13
CA HIS A 507 48.61 2.52 -19.62
C HIS A 507 48.79 2.40 -18.11
N ASN A 508 49.75 3.12 -17.51
CA ASN A 508 49.96 3.11 -16.07
C ASN A 508 48.76 3.70 -15.30
N ASP A 509 48.12 4.74 -15.85
CA ASP A 509 46.93 5.34 -15.25
C ASP A 509 45.73 4.39 -15.36
N ALA A 510 45.54 3.78 -16.53
CA ALA A 510 44.47 2.79 -16.76
C ALA A 510 44.57 1.62 -15.77
N LEU A 511 45.76 1.03 -15.62
CA LEU A 511 46.02 -0.06 -14.68
C LEU A 511 45.80 0.37 -13.23
N ARG A 512 46.29 1.56 -12.86
CA ARG A 512 46.12 2.09 -11.49
C ARG A 512 44.63 2.23 -11.15
N ILE A 513 43.84 2.86 -12.02
CA ILE A 513 42.41 3.06 -11.80
C ILE A 513 41.70 1.71 -11.72
N ALA A 514 41.96 0.81 -12.67
CA ALA A 514 41.34 -0.52 -12.69
C ALA A 514 41.58 -1.30 -11.38
N HIS A 515 42.82 -1.34 -10.88
CA HIS A 515 43.15 -2.05 -9.64
C HIS A 515 42.67 -1.36 -8.36
N GLN A 516 42.44 -0.04 -8.40
CA GLN A 516 41.92 0.71 -7.25
C GLN A 516 40.40 0.55 -7.11
N GLU A 517 39.69 0.59 -8.23
CA GLU A 517 38.24 0.68 -8.26
C GLU A 517 37.55 -0.68 -8.44
N PHE A 518 38.24 -1.68 -8.98
CA PHE A 518 37.67 -3.00 -9.28
C PHE A 518 38.48 -4.13 -8.64
N ASN A 519 37.78 -5.24 -8.32
CA ASN A 519 38.43 -6.46 -7.85
C ASN A 519 39.43 -6.96 -8.91
N SER A 520 40.61 -7.42 -8.48
CA SER A 520 41.64 -7.99 -9.35
C SER A 520 41.17 -9.15 -10.23
N GLU A 521 40.09 -9.84 -9.86
CA GLU A 521 39.49 -10.94 -10.63
C GLU A 521 38.36 -10.47 -11.58
N SER A 522 38.01 -9.18 -11.55
CA SER A 522 37.03 -8.58 -12.46
C SER A 522 37.50 -8.65 -13.90
N ILE A 523 36.57 -8.95 -14.82
CA ILE A 523 36.83 -8.91 -16.26
C ILE A 523 37.34 -7.53 -16.71
N ILE A 524 36.99 -6.44 -16.03
CA ILE A 524 37.46 -5.08 -16.37
C ILE A 524 38.95 -4.94 -16.11
N VAL A 525 39.43 -5.38 -14.95
CA VAL A 525 40.86 -5.33 -14.59
C VAL A 525 41.66 -6.18 -15.56
N ILE A 526 41.18 -7.39 -15.82
CA ILE A 526 41.80 -8.34 -16.74
C ILE A 526 41.84 -7.79 -18.17
N ALA A 527 40.74 -7.21 -18.65
CA ALA A 527 40.68 -6.57 -19.97
C ALA A 527 41.66 -5.41 -20.07
N THR A 528 41.77 -4.61 -19.01
CA THR A 528 42.68 -3.46 -18.94
C THR A 528 44.12 -3.93 -18.96
N GLU A 529 44.48 -4.92 -18.15
CA GLU A 529 45.79 -5.56 -18.15
C GLU A 529 46.18 -6.07 -19.54
N ALA A 530 45.30 -6.86 -20.17
CA ALA A 530 45.51 -7.38 -21.51
C ALA A 530 45.70 -6.27 -22.54
N SER A 531 44.87 -5.22 -22.49
CA SER A 531 44.94 -4.05 -23.38
C SER A 531 46.22 -3.24 -23.18
N CYS A 532 46.74 -3.17 -21.95
CA CYS A 532 47.98 -2.49 -21.59
C CYS A 532 49.24 -3.35 -21.78
N GLY A 533 49.08 -4.61 -22.21
CA GLY A 533 50.18 -5.53 -22.51
C GLY A 533 50.68 -6.38 -21.33
N VAL A 534 49.92 -6.44 -20.23
CA VAL A 534 50.17 -7.32 -19.09
C VAL A 534 49.49 -8.66 -19.35
N LEU A 535 50.29 -9.74 -19.43
CA LEU A 535 49.78 -11.09 -19.67
C LEU A 535 49.70 -11.86 -18.34
N ARG A 536 48.49 -12.32 -17.99
CA ARG A 536 48.32 -13.29 -16.89
C ARG A 536 48.57 -14.69 -17.38
N THR A 537 49.35 -15.45 -16.63
CA THR A 537 49.67 -16.86 -16.92
C THR A 537 48.68 -17.85 -16.31
N ASP A 538 47.78 -17.38 -15.43
CA ASP A 538 47.07 -18.23 -14.46
C ASP A 538 45.53 -18.15 -14.60
N PHE A 539 44.97 -18.00 -15.80
CA PHE A 539 43.51 -18.15 -15.95
C PHE A 539 43.13 -19.61 -15.79
N ASP A 540 42.32 -19.91 -14.79
CA ASP A 540 41.71 -21.23 -14.61
C ASP A 540 40.62 -21.42 -15.68
N ASP A 541 40.66 -22.53 -16.42
CA ASP A 541 39.75 -22.81 -17.54
C ASP A 541 38.26 -22.89 -17.11
N SER A 542 38.01 -23.00 -15.80
CA SER A 542 36.69 -23.12 -15.18
C SER A 542 36.11 -21.86 -14.52
N SER A 543 36.85 -20.75 -14.42
CA SER A 543 36.31 -19.53 -13.80
C SER A 543 35.46 -18.74 -14.79
N GLU A 544 34.15 -18.61 -14.53
CA GLU A 544 33.30 -17.63 -15.19
C GLU A 544 33.84 -16.23 -14.88
N LEU A 545 34.20 -15.46 -15.91
CA LEU A 545 34.62 -14.07 -15.74
C LEU A 545 33.42 -13.25 -15.32
N THR A 546 33.32 -12.93 -14.02
CA THR A 546 32.19 -12.18 -13.48
C THR A 546 32.36 -10.69 -13.72
N VAL A 547 31.29 -10.06 -14.18
CA VAL A 547 31.08 -8.61 -14.06
C VAL A 547 30.41 -8.38 -12.72
N THR A 548 30.76 -7.29 -12.02
CA THR A 548 30.09 -6.95 -10.76
C THR A 548 28.60 -6.68 -11.00
N ASP A 549 27.73 -7.22 -10.15
CA ASP A 549 26.27 -6.97 -10.19
C ASP A 549 25.88 -5.48 -10.00
N GLN A 550 26.86 -4.61 -9.75
CA GLN A 550 26.69 -3.17 -9.56
C GLN A 550 26.64 -2.39 -10.88
N PHE A 551 26.98 -2.99 -12.02
CA PHE A 551 26.77 -2.35 -13.33
C PHE A 551 25.30 -2.33 -13.71
N LEU A 552 24.82 -1.20 -14.24
CA LEU A 552 23.42 -1.05 -14.65
C LEU A 552 23.13 -1.76 -15.98
N SER A 553 24.13 -1.81 -16.87
CA SER A 553 24.10 -2.60 -18.10
C SER A 553 25.53 -2.91 -18.54
N ILE A 554 25.78 -4.09 -19.10
CA ILE A 554 27.07 -4.39 -19.74
C ILE A 554 26.84 -5.20 -21.01
N ASN A 555 27.67 -4.99 -22.04
CA ASN A 555 27.55 -5.76 -23.27
C ASN A 555 28.05 -7.20 -23.07
N THR A 556 27.11 -8.13 -22.91
CA THR A 556 27.39 -9.55 -22.66
C THR A 556 28.08 -10.25 -23.84
N ASP A 557 27.85 -9.78 -25.07
CA ASP A 557 28.58 -10.27 -26.26
C ASP A 557 30.05 -9.83 -26.22
N ALA A 558 30.32 -8.60 -25.76
CA ALA A 558 31.69 -8.11 -25.56
C ALA A 558 32.41 -8.89 -24.44
N VAL A 559 31.73 -9.18 -23.33
CA VAL A 559 32.24 -10.07 -22.25
C VAL A 559 32.58 -11.45 -22.78
N SER A 560 31.68 -12.06 -23.56
CA SER A 560 31.86 -13.40 -24.14
C SER A 560 33.02 -13.43 -25.14
N THR A 561 33.11 -12.42 -26.01
CA THR A 561 34.18 -12.28 -27.01
C THR A 561 35.53 -12.05 -26.34
N LEU A 562 35.56 -11.17 -25.34
CA LEU A 562 36.75 -10.88 -24.56
C LEU A 562 37.29 -12.14 -23.86
N SER A 563 36.41 -12.97 -23.29
CA SER A 563 36.79 -14.24 -22.67
C SER A 563 37.58 -15.13 -23.64
N VAL A 564 37.16 -15.20 -24.91
CA VAL A 564 37.86 -15.97 -25.96
C VAL A 564 39.21 -15.33 -26.30
N ILE A 565 39.26 -14.00 -26.44
CA ILE A 565 40.51 -13.27 -26.76
C ILE A 565 41.54 -13.43 -25.65
N LEU A 566 41.12 -13.36 -24.39
CA LEU A 566 41.99 -13.53 -23.23
C LEU A 566 42.63 -14.92 -23.20
N ARG A 567 41.88 -15.98 -23.52
CA ARG A 567 42.43 -17.34 -23.66
C ARG A 567 43.46 -17.45 -24.78
N LEU A 568 43.20 -16.81 -25.92
CA LEU A 568 44.16 -16.80 -27.03
C LEU A 568 45.45 -16.05 -26.67
N LEU A 569 45.37 -14.97 -25.88
CA LEU A 569 46.54 -14.23 -25.41
C LEU A 569 47.50 -15.06 -24.56
N GLN A 570 47.01 -16.08 -23.84
CA GLN A 570 47.86 -16.98 -23.05
C GLN A 570 48.79 -17.84 -23.90
N THR A 571 48.43 -18.11 -25.16
CA THR A 571 49.25 -18.93 -26.06
C THR A 571 50.52 -18.21 -26.54
N GLY A 572 50.57 -16.88 -26.42
CA GLY A 572 51.70 -16.04 -26.80
C GLY A 572 52.05 -16.08 -28.29
N GLY A 573 53.20 -15.49 -28.66
CA GLY A 573 53.73 -15.54 -30.02
C GLY A 573 53.45 -14.29 -30.88
N THR A 574 53.61 -14.42 -32.20
CA THR A 574 53.63 -13.29 -33.15
C THR A 574 52.28 -12.57 -33.28
N THR A 575 51.18 -13.16 -32.83
CA THR A 575 49.82 -12.59 -32.87
C THR A 575 49.44 -11.81 -31.61
N THR A 576 50.31 -11.78 -30.59
CA THR A 576 50.03 -11.13 -29.29
C THR A 576 49.62 -9.68 -29.44
N GLN A 577 50.32 -8.91 -30.26
CA GLN A 577 50.01 -7.48 -30.47
C GLN A 577 48.62 -7.26 -31.12
N LEU A 578 48.22 -8.14 -32.04
CA LEU A 578 46.90 -8.09 -32.66
C LEU A 578 45.80 -8.44 -31.65
N LEU A 579 46.02 -9.46 -30.83
CA LEU A 579 45.07 -9.85 -29.79
C LEU A 579 44.95 -8.82 -28.66
N GLN A 580 46.02 -8.09 -28.34
CA GLN A 580 45.98 -6.94 -27.42
C GLN A 580 45.09 -5.82 -27.97
N GLN A 581 45.20 -5.52 -29.26
CA GLN A 581 44.32 -4.54 -29.92
C GLN A 581 42.85 -5.00 -29.93
N GLN A 582 42.61 -6.30 -30.10
CA GLN A 582 41.25 -6.87 -30.01
C GLN A 582 40.70 -6.85 -28.58
N ALA A 583 41.54 -7.08 -27.57
CA ALA A 583 41.17 -6.92 -26.16
C ALA A 583 40.80 -5.47 -25.84
N ALA A 584 41.58 -4.50 -26.34
CA ALA A 584 41.27 -3.07 -26.20
C ALA A 584 39.95 -2.70 -26.89
N ALA A 585 39.70 -3.22 -28.10
CA ALA A 585 38.44 -3.02 -28.81
C ALA A 585 37.25 -3.66 -28.05
N CYS A 586 37.43 -4.82 -27.43
CA CYS A 586 36.38 -5.42 -26.60
C CYS A 586 36.16 -4.63 -25.31
N LEU A 587 37.23 -4.18 -24.64
CA LEU A 587 37.15 -3.30 -23.48
C LEU A 587 36.35 -2.05 -23.81
N GLN A 588 36.59 -1.41 -24.97
CA GLN A 588 35.82 -0.24 -25.42
C GLN A 588 34.31 -0.51 -25.54
N ASN A 589 33.94 -1.74 -25.89
CA ASN A 589 32.55 -2.17 -26.07
C ASN A 589 31.88 -2.78 -24.83
N LEU A 590 32.61 -2.99 -23.71
CA LEU A 590 32.03 -3.36 -22.42
C LEU A 590 31.07 -2.29 -21.90
#